data_AF-A0AAD6SYU2-F1
#
_entry.id   AF-A0AAD6SYU2-F1
#
_cell.length_a   1.000
_cell.length_b   1.000
_cell.length_c   1.000
_cell.angle_alpha   90.00
_cell.angle_beta   90.00
_cell.angle_gamma   90.00
#
_symmetry.space_group_name_H-M   'P 1'
#
loop_
_entity.id
_entity.type
_entity.pdbx_description
1 polymer ?
#
loop_
_entity_poly.entity_id
_entity_poly.type
_entity_poly.pdbx_seq_one_letter_code
_entity_poly.pdbx_strand_id
1 'polypeptide(L)' 'MGHVLIDLHKPPSGALTPFSAYVALSRSKGRSTIRLLRGFEPKLFTTHPSDDLAVEDARLDLCDAATQNQSI' A
#
# COMPACT_ATOMS: atom_id res chain seq x y z
N MET A 1 8.14 -0.52 23.64
CA MET A 1 7.45 -0.71 22.34
C MET A 1 8.15 0.18 21.32
N GLY A 2 8.64 -0.38 20.20
CA GLY A 2 9.36 0.40 19.18
C GLY A 2 8.38 1.22 18.33
N HIS A 3 8.79 2.43 17.94
CA HIS A 3 8.08 3.25 16.96
C HIS A 3 8.87 3.28 15.65
N VAL A 4 8.16 3.30 14.52
CA VAL A 4 8.74 3.44 13.18
C VAL A 4 8.47 4.86 12.70
N LEU A 5 9.53 5.58 12.36
CA LEU A 5 9.47 6.87 11.66
C LEU A 5 9.66 6.63 10.17
N ILE A 6 8.74 7.16 9.35
CA ILE A 6 8.81 7.03 7.90
C ILE A 6 8.80 8.42 7.27
N ASP A 7 9.75 8.63 6.37
CA ASP A 7 9.80 9.82 5.52
C ASP A 7 9.28 9.45 4.13
N LEU A 8 8.16 10.05 3.74
CA LEU A 8 7.51 9.87 2.43
C LEU A 8 7.64 11.12 1.55
N HIS A 9 8.61 11.99 1.85
CA HIS A 9 8.90 13.08 0.95
C HIS A 9 9.59 12.58 -0.32
N LYS A 10 9.41 13.31 -1.42
CA LYS A 10 10.10 13.02 -2.68
C LYS A 10 11.62 13.01 -2.45
N PRO A 11 12.32 11.90 -2.74
CA PRO A 11 13.76 11.83 -2.53
C PRO A 11 14.50 12.73 -3.54
N PRO A 12 15.70 13.24 -3.21
CA PRO A 12 16.52 14.04 -4.13
C PRO A 12 16.91 13.29 -5.41
N SER A 13 16.99 11.95 -5.34
CA SER A 13 17.28 11.05 -6.44
C SER A 13 16.39 9.81 -6.37
N GLY A 14 16.00 9.27 -7.53
CA GLY A 14 15.07 8.14 -7.61
C GLY A 14 13.60 8.58 -7.51
N ALA A 15 12.71 7.60 -7.35
CA ALA A 15 11.27 7.85 -7.25
C ALA A 15 10.70 7.14 -6.02
N LEU A 16 9.83 7.85 -5.30
CA LEU A 16 8.96 7.24 -4.32
C LEU A 16 7.78 6.62 -5.06
N THR A 17 7.73 5.29 -5.10
CA THR A 17 6.64 4.54 -5.77
C THR A 17 5.60 4.08 -4.76
N PRO A 18 4.34 3.85 -5.17
CA PRO A 18 3.32 3.28 -4.28
C PRO A 18 3.78 1.99 -3.59
N PHE A 19 4.52 1.13 -4.30
CA PHE A 19 5.08 -0.10 -3.76
C PHE A 19 6.11 0.16 -2.64
N SER A 20 7.06 1.08 -2.87
CA SER A 20 8.05 1.44 -1.85
C SER A 20 7.40 2.05 -0.60
N ALA A 21 6.33 2.84 -0.78
CA ALA A 21 5.55 3.40 0.30
C ALA A 21 4.83 2.30 1.10
N TYR A 22 4.18 1.36 0.42
CA TYR A 22 3.54 0.20 1.05
C TYR A 22 4.54 -0.62 1.89
N VAL A 23 5.72 -0.94 1.34
CA VAL A 23 6.77 -1.68 2.04
C VAL A 23 7.24 -0.93 3.29
N ALA A 24 7.40 0.39 3.23
CA ALA A 24 7.76 1.18 4.40
C ALA A 24 6.67 1.12 5.47
N LEU A 25 5.41 1.33 5.09
CA LEU A 25 4.26 1.35 6.02
C LEU A 25 4.05 -0.01 6.71
N SER A 26 4.26 -1.12 5.99
CA SER A 26 4.08 -2.49 6.51
C SER A 26 5.11 -2.90 7.58
N ARG A 27 6.16 -2.11 7.79
CA ARG A 27 7.11 -2.30 8.90
C ARG A 27 6.56 -1.92 10.27
N SER A 28 5.46 -1.16 10.31
CA SER A 28 4.79 -0.79 11.56
C SER A 28 3.76 -1.85 11.97
N LYS A 29 3.52 -2.01 13.28
CA LYS A 29 2.49 -2.92 13.80
C LYS A 29 1.08 -2.33 13.79
N GLY A 30 0.93 -1.12 13.24
CA GLY A 30 -0.31 -0.36 13.25
C GLY A 30 -0.10 1.10 13.63
N ARG A 31 -1.20 1.84 13.61
CA ARG A 31 -1.24 3.31 13.69
C ARG A 31 -0.62 3.89 14.96
N SER A 32 -0.67 3.18 16.09
CA SER A 32 -0.04 3.62 17.35
C SER A 32 1.50 3.55 17.33
N THR A 33 2.07 2.78 16.40
CA THR A 33 3.51 2.52 16.31
C THR A 33 4.20 3.22 15.13
N ILE A 34 3.47 4.01 14.34
CA ILE A 34 3.98 4.68 13.15
C ILE A 34 3.88 6.20 13.28
N ARG A 35 4.89 6.92 12.77
CA ARG A 35 4.85 8.38 12.60
C ARG A 35 5.40 8.75 11.22
N LEU A 36 4.68 9.60 10.50
CA LEU A 36 5.11 10.13 9.21
C LEU A 36 5.80 11.48 9.42
N LEU A 37 7.03 11.63 8.91
CA LEU A 37 7.88 12.81 9.16
C LEU A 37 7.50 14.03 8.31
N ARG A 38 6.99 13.82 7.10
CA ARG A 38 6.62 14.88 6.14
C ARG A 38 5.35 14.50 5.39
N GLY A 39 4.68 15.49 4.82
CA GLY A 39 3.56 15.26 3.90
C GLY A 39 4.01 14.45 2.68
N PHE A 40 3.15 13.55 2.23
CA PHE A 40 3.32 12.78 1.01
C PHE A 40 2.45 13.38 -0.12
N GLU A 41 2.80 13.11 -1.37
CA GLU A 41 1.95 13.47 -2.50
C GLU A 41 0.71 12.55 -2.50
N PRO A 42 -0.54 13.07 -2.45
CA PRO A 42 -1.73 12.23 -2.38
C PRO A 42 -1.83 11.17 -3.50
N LYS A 43 -1.32 11.52 -4.69
CA LYS A 43 -1.24 10.63 -5.86
C LYS A 43 -0.52 9.31 -5.57
N LEU A 44 0.39 9.29 -4.59
CA LEU A 44 1.11 8.10 -4.17
C LEU A 44 0.18 6.96 -3.71
N PHE A 45 -1.00 7.28 -3.20
CA PHE A 45 -1.97 6.30 -2.70
C PHE A 45 -3.32 6.34 -3.43
N THR A 46 -3.53 7.29 -4.34
CA THR A 46 -4.76 7.38 -5.13
C THR A 46 -4.57 6.95 -6.58
N THR A 47 -3.33 6.68 -7.01
CA THR A 47 -3.02 6.16 -8.34
C THR A 47 -2.75 4.66 -8.24
N HIS A 48 -3.39 3.89 -9.11
CA HIS A 48 -3.20 2.44 -9.15
C HIS A 48 -1.73 2.11 -9.45
N PRO A 49 -1.07 1.21 -8.69
CA PRO A 49 0.37 0.98 -8.79
C PRO A 49 0.82 0.32 -10.09
N SER A 50 -0.03 -0.47 -10.73
CA SER A 50 0.25 -1.20 -11.98
C SER A 50 -1.04 -1.71 -12.62
N ASP A 51 -1.13 -1.72 -13.95
CA ASP A 51 -2.27 -2.31 -14.67
C ASP A 51 -2.33 -3.83 -14.47
N ASP A 52 -1.17 -4.51 -14.42
CA ASP A 52 -1.11 -5.95 -14.16
C ASP A 52 -1.71 -6.31 -12.79
N LEU A 53 -1.46 -5.47 -11.78
CA LEU A 53 -2.06 -5.66 -10.46
C LEU A 53 -3.57 -5.41 -10.49
N ALA A 54 -4.07 -4.49 -11.31
CA ALA A 54 -5.50 -4.21 -11.42
C ALA A 54 -6.25 -5.42 -12.04
N VAL A 55 -5.64 -6.03 -13.06
CA VAL A 55 -6.16 -7.26 -13.67
C VAL A 55 -6.18 -8.41 -12.66
N GLU A 56 -5.11 -8.55 -11.87
CA GLU A 56 -5.02 -9.59 -10.85
C GLU A 56 -6.01 -9.37 -9.70
N ASP A 57 -6.19 -8.13 -9.22
CA ASP A 57 -7.21 -7.80 -8.22
C ASP A 57 -8.61 -8.17 -8.72
N ALA A 58 -8.95 -7.84 -9.96
CA ALA A 58 -10.23 -8.23 -10.56
C ALA A 58 -10.40 -9.75 -10.67
N ARG A 59 -9.30 -10.49 -10.95
CA ARG A 59 -9.31 -11.96 -10.98
C ARG A 59 -9.57 -12.53 -9.58
N LEU A 60 -8.96 -11.96 -8.54
CA LEU A 60 -9.13 -12.39 -7.16
C LEU A 60 -10.57 -12.12 -6.66
N ASP A 61 -11.15 -10.97 -7.00
CA ASP A 61 -12.54 -10.65 -6.66
C ASP A 61 -13.54 -11.69 -7.22
N LEU A 62 -13.31 -12.15 -8.46
CA LEU A 62 -14.10 -13.22 -9.06
C LEU A 62 -13.94 -14.55 -8.33
N CYS A 63 -12.72 -14.89 -7.90
CA CYS A 63 -12.45 -16.10 -7.12
C CYS A 63 -13.11 -16.04 -5.73
N ASP A 64 -13.09 -14.88 -5.08
CA ASP A 64 -13.72 -14.68 -3.77
C ASP A 64 -15.24 -14.81 -3.86
N ALA A 65 -15.86 -14.19 -4.87
CA ALA A 65 -17.29 -14.34 -5.13
C ALA A 65 -17.66 -15.81 -5.40
N ALA A 66 -16.86 -16.54 -6.16
CA ALA A 66 -17.10 -17.96 -6.41
C ALA A 66 -17.00 -18.82 -5.14
N THR A 67 -16.05 -18.51 -4.25
CA THR A 67 -15.85 -19.25 -2.99
C THR A 67 -16.96 -18.96 -1.99
N GLN A 68 -17.43 -17.72 -1.90
CA GLN A 68 -18.58 -17.34 -1.07
C GLN A 68 -19.87 -18.03 -1.53
N ASN A 69 -20.05 -18.17 -2.85
CA ASN A 69 -21.21 -18.86 -3.43
C ASN A 69 -21.16 -20.39 -3.32
N GLN A 70 -20.02 -20.98 -2.96
CA GLN A 70 -19.86 -22.42 -2.73
C GLN A 70 -20.10 -22.85 -1.28
N SER A 71 -20.35 -21.91 -0.37
CA SER A 71 -20.58 -22.19 1.06
C SER A 71 -22.06 -22.48 1.39
N ILE A 72 -22.83 -23.05 0.46
CA ILE A 72 -24.24 -23.47 0.64
C ILE A 72 -24.36 -24.98 0.42
#